data_AF-A0A9E4MB60-F1
#
_entry.id   AF-A0A9E4MB60-F1
#
_cell.length_a   1.000
_cell.length_b   1.000
_cell.length_c   1.000
_cell.angle_alpha   90.00
_cell.angle_beta   90.00
_cell.angle_gamma   90.00
#
_symmetry.space_group_name_H-M   'P 1'
#
loop_
_entity.id
_entity.type
_entity.pdbx_description
1 polymer ?
#
loop_
_entity_poly.entity_id
_entity_poly.type
_entity_poly.pdbx_seq_one_letter_code
_entity_poly.pdbx_strand_id
1 'polypeptide(L)'
;MLDALAANDVERLAALALSETEFRTVVWPELPSSRPERGLPFEYAWGDLHQKSNNALRRLIAREAGRRYHLLAVEFDGESTTYETYTVHRDSRLLIRGEDGAEEQVRLFGSILERGGEFKLFSYVVD
;
A
#
# COMPACT_ATOMS: atom_id res chain seq x y z
N MET A 1 6.67 -3.55 -8.68
CA MET A 1 7.14 -3.23 -7.32
C MET A 1 8.55 -3.74 -7.07
N LEU A 2 8.79 -5.07 -7.13
CA LEU A 2 10.10 -5.66 -6.82
C LEU A 2 11.22 -5.10 -7.70
N ASP A 3 10.98 -4.93 -9.01
CA ASP A 3 11.98 -4.30 -9.90
C ASP A 3 12.35 -2.87 -9.48
N ALA A 4 11.37 -2.08 -9.04
CA ALA A 4 11.59 -0.72 -8.57
C ALA A 4 12.39 -0.71 -7.25
N LEU A 5 12.15 -1.68 -6.38
CA LEU A 5 12.91 -1.86 -5.14
C LEU A 5 14.37 -2.26 -5.44
N ALA A 6 14.57 -3.21 -6.35
CA ALA A 6 15.89 -3.63 -6.81
C ALA A 6 16.68 -2.49 -7.48
N ALA A 7 16.00 -1.63 -8.24
CA ALA A 7 16.59 -0.46 -8.89
C ALA A 7 16.76 0.76 -7.97
N ASN A 8 16.29 0.68 -6.72
CA ASN A 8 16.18 1.82 -5.80
C ASN A 8 15.42 3.03 -6.44
N ASP A 9 14.40 2.72 -7.24
CA ASP A 9 13.57 3.68 -7.96
C ASP A 9 12.45 4.19 -7.05
N VAL A 10 12.80 5.21 -6.25
CA VAL A 10 11.93 5.80 -5.23
C VAL A 10 10.67 6.42 -5.86
N GLU A 11 10.80 7.06 -7.02
CA GLU A 11 9.67 7.70 -7.70
C GLU A 11 8.67 6.65 -8.19
N ARG A 12 9.15 5.57 -8.80
CA ARG A 12 8.29 4.48 -9.24
C ARG A 12 7.63 3.76 -8.08
N LEU A 13 8.31 3.57 -6.95
CA LEU A 13 7.69 3.03 -5.74
C LEU A 13 6.59 3.96 -5.23
N ALA A 14 6.86 5.25 -5.06
CA ALA A 14 5.87 6.22 -4.59
C ALA A 14 4.63 6.27 -5.50
N ALA A 15 4.81 6.17 -6.82
CA ALA A 15 3.73 6.18 -7.81
C ALA A 15 2.81 4.93 -7.77
N LEU A 16 3.23 3.84 -7.11
CA LEU A 16 2.35 2.67 -6.94
C LEU A 16 1.23 2.94 -5.92
N ALA A 17 1.48 3.80 -4.94
CA ALA A 17 0.50 4.16 -3.93
C ALA A 17 -0.60 5.08 -4.50
N LEU A 18 -1.75 5.14 -3.83
CA LEU A 18 -2.81 6.10 -4.15
C LEU A 18 -2.25 7.52 -4.24
N SER A 19 -2.67 8.25 -5.28
CA SER A 19 -2.51 9.69 -5.36
C SER A 19 -3.60 10.42 -4.57
N GLU A 20 -3.40 11.70 -4.28
CA GLU A 20 -4.42 12.54 -3.64
C GLU A 20 -5.72 12.55 -4.44
N THR A 21 -5.62 12.62 -5.77
CA THR A 21 -6.79 12.67 -6.65
C THR A 21 -7.59 11.37 -6.57
N GLU A 22 -6.93 10.22 -6.61
CA GLU A 22 -7.60 8.92 -6.46
C GLU A 22 -8.19 8.76 -5.06
N PHE A 23 -7.46 9.18 -4.02
CA PHE A 23 -7.98 9.15 -2.66
C PHE A 23 -9.22 10.05 -2.53
N ARG A 24 -9.22 11.26 -3.10
CA ARG A 24 -10.35 12.20 -3.06
C ARG A 24 -11.57 11.70 -3.82
N THR A 25 -11.37 11.10 -4.99
CA THR A 25 -12.46 10.79 -5.92
C THR A 25 -13.02 9.38 -5.77
N VAL A 26 -12.21 8.44 -5.31
CA VAL A 26 -12.60 7.02 -5.18
C VAL A 26 -12.77 6.64 -3.72
N VAL A 27 -11.77 6.91 -2.88
CA VAL A 27 -11.75 6.38 -1.51
C VAL A 27 -12.60 7.24 -0.56
N TRP A 28 -12.32 8.54 -0.52
CA TRP A 28 -12.91 9.47 0.44
C TRP A 28 -14.44 9.42 0.48
N PRO A 29 -15.18 9.42 -0.65
CA PRO A 29 -16.65 9.43 -0.61
C PRO A 29 -17.28 8.24 0.12
N GLU A 30 -16.59 7.09 0.16
CA GLU A 30 -17.11 5.85 0.75
C GLU A 30 -16.59 5.61 2.18
N LEU A 31 -15.59 6.38 2.64
CA LEU A 31 -15.05 6.22 3.98
C LEU A 31 -16.08 6.66 5.06
N PRO A 32 -16.25 5.90 6.15
CA PRO A 32 -17.06 6.35 7.29
C PRO A 32 -16.62 7.70 7.88
N SER A 33 -15.35 8.04 7.74
CA SER A 33 -14.75 9.30 8.21
C SER A 33 -15.11 10.53 7.35
N SER A 34 -15.57 10.34 6.11
CA SER A 34 -15.96 11.45 5.24
C SER A 34 -17.39 11.95 5.47
N ARG A 35 -18.17 11.18 6.24
CA ARG A 35 -19.53 11.53 6.61
C ARG A 35 -19.57 12.91 7.29
N PRO A 36 -20.48 13.83 6.88
CA PRO A 36 -20.51 15.20 7.40
C PRO A 36 -20.57 15.28 8.93
N GLU A 37 -21.22 14.33 9.59
CA GLU A 37 -21.36 14.27 11.05
C GLU A 37 -20.03 14.04 11.77
N ARG A 38 -19.01 13.51 11.08
CA ARG A 38 -17.65 13.35 11.62
C ARG A 38 -16.87 14.65 11.61
N GLY A 39 -17.25 15.62 10.77
CA GLY A 39 -16.58 16.92 10.66
C GLY A 39 -15.08 16.84 10.29
N LEU A 40 -14.61 15.70 9.75
CA LEU A 40 -13.20 15.50 9.44
C LEU A 40 -12.86 16.11 8.08
N PRO A 41 -11.94 17.08 8.00
CA PRO A 41 -11.54 17.64 6.72
C PRO A 41 -10.79 16.62 5.87
N PHE A 42 -11.08 16.58 4.57
CA PHE A 42 -10.37 15.74 3.60
C PHE A 42 -8.85 15.91 3.70
N GLU A 43 -8.37 17.16 3.74
CA GLU A 43 -6.93 17.50 3.80
C GLU A 43 -6.24 16.87 5.01
N TYR A 44 -6.94 16.78 6.14
CA TYR A 44 -6.39 16.13 7.33
C TYR A 44 -6.29 14.62 7.15
N ALA A 45 -7.35 13.98 6.66
CA ALA A 45 -7.37 12.54 6.44
C ALA A 45 -6.33 12.09 5.40
N TRP A 46 -6.25 12.83 4.28
CA TRP A 46 -5.24 12.59 3.25
C TRP A 46 -3.83 12.87 3.77
N GLY A 47 -3.61 14.01 4.43
CA GLY A 47 -2.31 14.40 4.95
C GLY A 47 -1.75 13.37 5.94
N ASP A 48 -2.56 12.87 6.86
CA ASP A 48 -2.17 11.84 7.83
C ASP A 48 -1.78 10.52 7.14
N LEU A 49 -2.64 10.01 6.25
CA LEU A 49 -2.38 8.78 5.49
C LEU A 49 -1.11 8.91 4.64
N HIS A 50 -1.01 9.99 3.86
CA HIS A 50 0.08 10.22 2.94
C HIS A 50 1.41 10.36 3.68
N GLN A 51 1.43 11.11 4.80
CA GLN A 51 2.62 11.24 5.64
C GLN A 51 3.06 9.90 6.23
N LYS A 52 2.14 9.10 6.80
CA LYS A 52 2.47 7.79 7.37
C LYS A 52 2.96 6.82 6.30
N SER A 53 2.29 6.79 5.15
CA SER A 53 2.68 5.94 4.01
C SER A 53 4.07 6.31 3.48
N ASN A 54 4.37 7.59 3.29
CA ASN A 54 5.69 8.04 2.85
C ASN A 54 6.80 7.68 3.86
N ASN A 55 6.51 7.81 5.16
CA ASN A 55 7.46 7.39 6.19
C ASN A 55 7.72 5.88 6.17
N ALA A 56 6.67 5.08 5.97
CA ALA A 56 6.80 3.63 5.84
C ALA A 56 7.57 3.24 4.56
N LEU A 57 7.32 3.91 3.43
CA LEU A 57 8.08 3.72 2.19
C LEU A 57 9.58 4.03 2.38
N ARG A 58 9.92 5.12 3.06
CA ARG A 58 11.33 5.43 3.38
C ARG A 58 12.00 4.33 4.19
N ARG A 59 11.29 3.77 5.17
CA ARG A 59 11.79 2.63 5.97
C ARG A 59 11.93 1.36 5.13
N LEU A 60 10.99 1.10 4.21
CA LEU A 60 11.08 -0.01 3.28
C LEU A 60 12.33 0.09 2.41
N ILE A 61 12.54 1.24 1.77
CA ILE A 61 13.71 1.51 0.92
C ILE A 61 15.00 1.32 1.72
N ALA A 62 15.08 1.87 2.94
CA ALA A 62 16.27 1.74 3.77
C ALA A 62 16.63 0.28 4.13
N ARG A 63 15.65 -0.63 4.15
CA ARG A 63 15.87 -2.05 4.48
C ARG A 63 16.11 -2.91 3.25
N GLU A 64 15.32 -2.69 2.19
CA GLU A 64 15.18 -3.67 1.10
C GLU A 64 15.70 -3.17 -0.25
N ALA A 65 16.04 -1.88 -0.41
CA ALA A 65 16.49 -1.36 -1.69
C ALA A 65 17.79 -2.03 -2.18
N GLY A 66 17.88 -2.26 -3.49
CA GLY A 66 19.01 -2.93 -4.12
C GLY A 66 18.96 -4.46 -4.08
N ARG A 67 18.07 -5.05 -3.27
CA ARG A 67 17.88 -6.51 -3.20
C ARG A 67 16.96 -6.97 -4.33
N ARG A 68 17.29 -8.09 -4.96
CA ARG A 68 16.47 -8.71 -6.01
C ARG A 68 15.68 -9.86 -5.42
N TYR A 69 14.40 -9.88 -5.75
CA TYR A 69 13.45 -10.85 -5.25
C TYR A 69 12.60 -11.40 -6.37
N HIS A 70 12.27 -12.68 -6.29
CA HIS A 70 11.23 -13.29 -7.09
C HIS A 70 9.98 -13.43 -6.24
N LEU A 71 8.85 -12.91 -6.74
CA LEU A 71 7.56 -13.07 -6.06
C LEU A 71 7.07 -14.51 -6.25
N LEU A 72 6.73 -15.18 -5.15
CA LEU A 72 6.13 -16.52 -5.17
C LEU A 72 4.62 -16.44 -4.88
N ALA A 73 4.21 -15.64 -3.89
CA ALA A 73 2.81 -15.47 -3.52
C ALA A 73 2.57 -14.10 -2.86
N VAL A 74 1.32 -13.64 -2.93
CA VAL A 74 0.79 -12.50 -2.16
C VAL A 74 -0.42 -12.98 -1.40
N GLU A 75 -0.41 -12.77 -0.09
CA GLU A 75 -1.46 -13.13 0.84
C GLU A 75 -1.85 -11.91 1.68
N PHE A 76 -3.04 -11.96 2.27
CA PHE A 76 -3.57 -10.92 3.14
C PHE A 76 -4.09 -11.60 4.40
N ASP A 77 -3.47 -11.30 5.54
CA ASP A 77 -3.85 -11.89 6.83
C ASP A 77 -5.01 -11.13 7.49
N GLY A 78 -5.20 -9.86 7.09
CA GLY A 78 -6.14 -8.94 7.71
C GLY A 78 -7.53 -9.02 7.10
N GLU A 79 -8.54 -8.64 7.88
CA GLU A 79 -9.90 -8.56 7.36
C GLU A 79 -10.00 -7.51 6.25
N SER A 80 -10.51 -7.96 5.11
CA SER A 80 -10.76 -7.09 3.97
C SER A 80 -12.01 -6.24 4.25
N THR A 81 -11.90 -4.91 4.13
CA THR A 81 -13.08 -4.05 4.22
C THR A 81 -13.63 -3.82 2.82
N THR A 82 -14.86 -4.24 2.59
CA THR A 82 -15.58 -3.97 1.35
C THR A 82 -16.36 -2.67 1.50
N TYR A 83 -16.18 -1.77 0.54
CA TYR A 83 -16.97 -0.57 0.35
C TYR A 83 -17.91 -0.76 -0.86
N GLU A 84 -18.62 0.29 -1.25
CA GLU A 84 -19.60 0.20 -2.33
C GLU A 84 -18.92 -0.11 -3.68
N THR A 85 -17.76 0.48 -3.95
CA THR A 85 -17.09 0.33 -5.25
C THR A 85 -15.71 -0.33 -5.21
N TYR A 86 -15.14 -0.56 -4.02
CA TYR A 86 -13.81 -1.15 -3.87
C TYR A 86 -13.67 -1.97 -2.59
N THR A 87 -12.67 -2.85 -2.57
CA THR A 87 -12.28 -3.62 -1.39
C THR A 87 -10.87 -3.22 -0.98
N VAL A 88 -10.62 -3.10 0.33
CA VAL A 88 -9.28 -2.89 0.88
C VAL A 88 -8.84 -4.16 1.58
N HIS A 89 -7.81 -4.81 1.07
CA HIS A 89 -7.15 -5.94 1.74
C HIS A 89 -5.99 -5.42 2.60
N ARG A 90 -5.88 -5.95 3.82
CA ARG A 90 -4.92 -5.51 4.83
C ARG A 90 -3.95 -6.60 5.23
N ASP A 91 -2.91 -6.19 5.94
CA ASP A 91 -1.84 -7.05 6.45
C ASP A 91 -1.23 -7.92 5.35
N SER A 92 -0.70 -7.24 4.33
CA SER A 92 -0.08 -7.94 3.21
C SER A 92 1.12 -8.77 3.66
N ARG A 93 1.23 -9.96 3.08
CA ARG A 93 2.32 -10.89 3.30
C ARG A 93 2.77 -11.41 1.94
N LEU A 94 4.03 -11.18 1.61
CA LEU A 94 4.61 -11.63 0.35
C LEU A 94 5.56 -12.76 0.65
N LEU A 95 5.35 -13.89 -0.01
CA LEU A 95 6.36 -14.94 -0.09
C LEU A 95 7.29 -14.60 -1.25
N ILE A 96 8.56 -14.42 -0.94
CA ILE A 96 9.59 -14.04 -1.91
C ILE A 96 10.74 -15.04 -1.87
N ARG A 97 11.48 -15.11 -2.97
CA ARG A 97 12.75 -15.83 -3.07
C ARG A 97 13.89 -14.86 -3.35
N GLY A 98 14.91 -14.86 -2.50
CA GLY A 98 16.14 -14.09 -2.65
C GLY A 98 17.08 -14.63 -3.73
N GLU A 99 18.16 -13.91 -4.00
CA GLU A 99 19.18 -14.32 -4.99
C GLU A 99 19.98 -15.56 -4.55
N ASP A 100 20.08 -15.80 -3.26
CA ASP A 100 20.68 -17.01 -2.66
C ASP A 100 19.76 -18.24 -2.76
N GLY A 101 18.53 -18.07 -3.28
CA GLY A 101 17.51 -19.09 -3.38
C GLY A 101 16.72 -19.30 -2.09
N ALA A 102 17.00 -18.56 -1.01
CA ALA A 102 16.23 -18.63 0.22
C ALA A 102 14.84 -18.04 0.02
N GLU A 103 13.83 -18.69 0.61
CA GLU A 103 12.46 -18.21 0.63
C GLU A 103 12.15 -17.58 1.98
N GLU A 104 11.56 -16.38 1.96
CA GLU A 104 11.16 -15.67 3.16
C GLU A 104 9.81 -14.98 2.98
N GLN A 105 9.10 -14.80 4.10
CA GLN A 105 7.88 -14.01 4.14
C GLN A 105 8.20 -12.59 4.60
N VAL A 106 7.80 -11.61 3.81
CA VAL A 106 8.06 -10.20 4.08
C VAL A 106 6.79 -9.36 3.98
N ARG A 107 6.79 -8.24 4.70
CA ARG A 107 5.75 -7.22 4.62
C ARG A 107 6.33 -5.98 3.93
N LEU A 108 6.11 -5.89 2.63
CA LEU A 108 6.62 -4.75 1.85
C LEU A 108 5.62 -3.58 1.81
N PHE A 109 4.35 -3.81 2.09
CA PHE A 109 3.31 -2.79 2.18
C PHE A 109 2.21 -3.21 3.14
N GLY A 110 1.34 -2.27 3.52
CA GLY A 110 0.27 -2.54 4.47
C GLY A 110 -0.98 -3.08 3.82
N SER A 111 -1.46 -2.37 2.80
CA SER A 111 -2.77 -2.61 2.22
C SER A 111 -2.82 -2.31 0.73
N ILE A 112 -3.73 -3.00 0.05
CA ILE A 112 -4.04 -2.81 -1.36
C ILE A 112 -5.53 -2.55 -1.51
N LEU A 113 -5.87 -1.68 -2.46
CA LEU A 113 -7.23 -1.43 -2.92
C LEU A 113 -7.47 -2.25 -4.18
N GLU A 114 -8.53 -3.03 -4.19
CA GLU A 114 -9.06 -3.73 -5.37
C GLU A 114 -10.34 -3.02 -5.85
N ARG A 115 -10.41 -2.69 -7.14
CA ARG A 115 -11.59 -2.11 -7.78
C ARG A 115 -11.73 -2.64 -9.20
N GLY A 116 -12.83 -3.34 -9.49
CA GLY A 116 -13.06 -3.90 -10.83
C GLY A 116 -11.98 -4.88 -11.31
N GLY A 117 -11.33 -5.59 -10.38
CA GLY A 117 -10.20 -6.48 -10.67
C GLY A 117 -8.86 -5.77 -10.88
N GLU A 118 -8.82 -4.44 -10.79
CA GLU A 118 -7.58 -3.66 -10.77
C GLU A 118 -7.12 -3.41 -9.35
N PHE A 119 -5.80 -3.36 -9.15
CA PHE A 119 -5.18 -3.24 -7.83
C PHE A 119 -4.29 -2.00 -7.74
N LYS A 120 -4.37 -1.29 -6.62
CA LYS A 120 -3.49 -0.16 -6.30
C LYS A 120 -3.06 -0.19 -4.85
N LEU A 121 -1.81 0.18 -4.56
CA LEU A 121 -1.33 0.24 -3.18
C LEU A 121 -2.11 1.31 -2.42
N PHE A 122 -2.84 0.90 -1.38
CA PHE A 122 -3.58 1.84 -0.54
C PHE A 122 -2.61 2.57 0.39
N SER A 123 -1.68 1.82 1.00
CA SER A 123 -0.67 2.39 1.90
C SER A 123 0.53 1.46 2.10
N TYR A 124 1.71 2.05 2.30
CA TYR A 124 2.92 1.35 2.75
C TYR A 124 2.96 1.08 4.25
N VAL A 125 2.01 1.60 5.03
CA VAL A 125 1.99 1.45 6.49
C VAL A 125 1.84 -0.01 6.88
N VAL A 126 2.90 -0.59 7.42
CA VAL A 126 2.90 -1.92 8.05
C VAL A 126 2.89 -1.71 9.56
N ASP A 127 1.93 -2.34 10.24
CA ASP A 127 1.85 -2.41 11.71
C ASP A 127 2.83 -3.41 12.31
#